data_AF-A0A356X0S0-F1
#
_entry.id   AF-A0A356X0S0-F1
#
_cell.length_a   1.000
_cell.length_b   1.000
_cell.length_c   1.000
_cell.angle_alpha   90.00
_cell.angle_beta   90.00
_cell.angle_gamma   90.00
#
_symmetry.space_group_name_H-M   'P 1'
#
loop_
_entity.id
_entity.type
_entity.pdbx_description
1 polymer ?
#
loop_
_entity_poly.entity_id
_entity_poly.type
_entity_poly.pdbx_seq_one_letter_code
_entity_poly.pdbx_strand_id
1 'polypeptide(L)'
;MNDNTLTLTSPVTLPEGTGPFPAVIGMGGASGSLPGEIFSSRDIAQISFNFGQVMAHTQTRGSEPINDLYPERTDIGAYGAWPWGVSRLIDGLEMVSDDLNIDTDKLAVTGCSFAGKMALFAGAFDERIALTISQESGGGGYTSWRFSDTMDGVETLAATNAAWFREGFKGAFGNAATKLPFDHHELMAMVAPRALLVTGNDGWTWLADESGYVASNAAEKVWDALGVPDRFGYYNMGGHNHCALTAEKRVVIENYVDKFLVGVDSVDTDVAASPYNTDLTPWITWETAVLGNDSSYFGKTSLVAPANNEEDQGTTITLKWNGSDDAASYNIEVSPGASFQNVIHESSASDTSATIDGLEKGQKYFWRIQIENQEGETGPWTDPYNFTTYIPLPGAPLLGSVETYRNRLDFVNMEWRQAIYAREYRAELSADEAFGSMTDTYEGRDT
;
A
#
# COMPACT_ATOMS: atom_id res chain seq x y z
N MET A 1 12.03 16.63 6.47
CA MET A 1 11.71 15.44 7.26
C MET A 1 12.56 15.50 8.51
N ASN A 2 12.01 15.20 9.69
CA ASN A 2 12.85 15.04 10.88
C ASN A 2 13.66 13.75 10.71
N ASP A 3 14.91 13.72 11.20
CA ASP A 3 15.79 12.53 11.14
C ASP A 3 15.39 11.43 12.15
N ASN A 4 14.13 11.41 12.59
CA ASN A 4 13.63 10.48 13.59
C ASN A 4 13.24 9.16 12.92
N THR A 5 13.59 8.05 13.56
CA THR A 5 13.30 6.70 13.11
C THR A 5 12.43 5.96 14.12
N LEU A 6 11.40 5.25 13.65
CA LEU A 6 10.65 4.28 14.44
C LEU A 6 11.04 2.87 13.98
N THR A 7 11.38 2.00 14.94
CA THR A 7 11.72 0.59 14.65
C THR A 7 10.58 -0.32 15.05
N LEU A 8 10.07 -1.08 14.08
CA LEU A 8 9.13 -2.17 14.32
C LEU A 8 9.88 -3.50 14.27
N THR A 9 9.58 -4.41 15.19
CA THR A 9 10.18 -5.74 15.29
C THR A 9 9.09 -6.78 15.49
N SER A 10 9.04 -7.71 14.54
CA SER A 10 8.05 -8.78 14.49
C SER A 10 8.74 -10.15 14.41
N PRO A 11 8.46 -11.05 15.36
CA PRO A 11 8.83 -12.45 15.22
C PRO A 11 8.11 -13.08 14.02
N VAL A 12 8.86 -13.83 13.21
CA VAL A 12 8.36 -14.60 12.08
C VAL A 12 8.62 -16.08 12.35
N THR A 13 7.58 -16.90 12.30
CA THR A 13 7.67 -18.36 12.33
C THR A 13 7.46 -18.87 10.91
N LEU A 14 8.52 -19.40 10.30
CA LEU A 14 8.46 -19.98 8.96
C LEU A 14 8.12 -21.47 9.03
N PRO A 15 7.35 -22.00 8.06
CA PRO A 15 7.19 -23.43 7.86
C PRO A 15 8.51 -24.11 7.45
N GLU A 16 8.54 -25.44 7.48
CA GLU A 16 9.63 -26.18 6.86
C GLU A 16 9.52 -26.12 5.32
N GLY A 17 10.66 -26.13 4.62
CA GLY A 17 10.71 -26.16 3.16
C GLY A 17 11.32 -24.91 2.54
N THR A 18 11.11 -24.73 1.24
CA THR A 18 11.76 -23.66 0.47
C THR A 18 10.86 -22.47 0.19
N GLY A 19 9.54 -22.54 0.42
CA GLY A 19 8.59 -21.47 0.05
C GLY A 19 8.34 -21.35 -1.47
N PRO A 20 7.70 -20.25 -1.92
CA PRO A 20 7.26 -19.13 -1.11
C PRO A 20 6.08 -19.52 -0.21
N PHE A 21 6.01 -18.95 0.99
CA PHE A 21 4.97 -19.27 1.97
C PHE A 21 3.92 -18.17 2.02
N PRO A 22 2.61 -18.48 1.94
CA PRO A 22 1.58 -17.56 2.42
C PRO A 22 1.86 -17.18 3.87
N ALA A 23 1.36 -16.04 4.34
CA ALA A 23 1.55 -15.64 5.72
C ALA A 23 0.30 -15.06 6.36
N VAL A 24 0.19 -15.22 7.68
CA VAL A 24 -0.77 -14.52 8.53
C VAL A 24 -0.05 -13.55 9.45
N ILE A 25 -0.53 -12.31 9.49
CA ILE A 25 -0.16 -11.28 10.44
C ILE A 25 -1.19 -11.28 11.57
N GLY A 26 -0.79 -11.81 12.72
CA GLY A 26 -1.60 -11.84 13.91
C GLY A 26 -1.46 -10.55 14.74
N MET A 27 -2.58 -9.92 15.05
CA MET A 27 -2.62 -8.71 15.87
C MET A 27 -2.34 -9.07 17.34
N GLY A 28 -1.17 -8.70 17.84
CA GLY A 28 -0.72 -8.96 19.22
C GLY A 28 -0.19 -10.37 19.51
N GLY A 29 -0.16 -11.26 18.51
CA GLY A 29 0.34 -12.64 18.64
C GLY A 29 0.65 -13.25 17.27
N ALA A 30 1.29 -14.42 17.19
CA ALA A 30 1.73 -15.00 15.91
C ALA A 30 0.57 -15.29 14.94
N SER A 31 -0.58 -15.70 15.47
CA SER A 31 -1.85 -15.95 14.76
C SER A 31 -3.01 -15.13 15.37
N GLY A 32 -2.68 -14.03 16.04
CA GLY A 32 -3.62 -13.26 16.85
C GLY A 32 -4.18 -14.11 17.99
N SER A 33 -5.48 -14.37 17.96
CA SER A 33 -6.21 -15.24 18.89
C SER A 33 -6.55 -16.61 18.33
N LEU A 34 -6.39 -16.81 17.02
CA LEU A 34 -6.73 -18.08 16.38
C LEU A 34 -5.70 -19.16 16.74
N PRO A 35 -6.10 -20.43 16.87
CA PRO A 35 -5.14 -21.53 17.06
C PRO A 35 -4.12 -21.55 15.92
N GLY A 36 -2.83 -21.52 16.25
CA GLY A 36 -1.74 -21.47 15.27
C GLY A 36 -1.74 -22.67 14.32
N GLU A 37 -2.32 -23.81 14.75
CA GLU A 37 -2.45 -25.02 13.94
C GLU A 37 -3.35 -24.83 12.71
N ILE A 38 -4.24 -23.83 12.69
CA ILE A 38 -4.98 -23.47 11.46
C ILE A 38 -4.00 -23.10 10.35
N PHE A 39 -2.90 -22.43 10.68
CA PHE A 39 -1.92 -21.92 9.72
C PHE A 39 -0.75 -22.87 9.55
N SER A 40 -0.18 -23.39 10.63
CA SER A 40 1.00 -24.24 10.56
C SER A 40 0.75 -25.57 9.86
N SER A 41 -0.48 -26.11 9.87
CA SER A 41 -0.80 -27.34 9.14
C SER A 41 -0.96 -27.14 7.63
N ARG A 42 -0.86 -25.89 7.15
CA ARG A 42 -1.05 -25.48 5.75
C ARG A 42 0.20 -24.80 5.18
N ASP A 43 1.34 -24.94 5.88
CA ASP A 43 2.60 -24.27 5.54
C ASP A 43 2.45 -22.75 5.38
N ILE A 44 1.69 -22.13 6.29
CA ILE A 44 1.49 -20.68 6.35
C ILE A 44 2.38 -20.10 7.44
N ALA A 45 3.22 -19.13 7.06
CA ALA A 45 4.09 -18.40 7.99
C ALA A 45 3.25 -17.55 8.96
N GLN A 46 3.71 -17.43 10.20
CA GLN A 46 3.01 -16.70 11.26
C GLN A 46 3.85 -15.53 11.74
N ILE A 47 3.27 -14.33 11.70
CA ILE A 47 3.96 -13.07 11.95
C ILE A 47 3.19 -12.31 13.02
N SER A 48 3.86 -11.94 14.11
CA SER A 48 3.22 -11.15 15.16
C SER A 48 3.35 -9.65 14.89
N PHE A 49 2.22 -8.95 14.83
CA PHE A 49 2.20 -7.49 14.85
C PHE A 49 2.09 -6.98 16.29
N ASN A 50 3.17 -6.36 16.78
CA ASN A 50 3.18 -5.74 18.10
C ASN A 50 2.72 -4.28 18.00
N PHE A 51 1.40 -4.09 18.09
CA PHE A 51 0.78 -2.77 17.98
C PHE A 51 1.33 -1.73 18.97
N GLY A 52 1.83 -2.15 20.14
CA GLY A 52 2.42 -1.24 21.13
C GLY A 52 3.70 -0.54 20.67
N GLN A 53 4.35 -1.04 19.61
CA GLN A 53 5.49 -0.37 18.96
C GLN A 53 5.06 0.77 18.04
N VAL A 54 3.76 0.95 17.81
CA VAL A 54 3.20 2.02 16.98
C VAL A 54 2.28 2.90 17.81
N MET A 55 1.31 2.26 18.47
CA MET A 55 0.21 2.89 19.19
C MET A 55 -0.39 1.89 20.18
N ALA A 56 -0.34 2.20 21.46
CA ALA A 56 -0.93 1.37 22.51
C ALA A 56 -2.47 1.27 22.40
N HIS A 57 -3.04 0.22 22.99
CA HIS A 57 -4.49 0.04 23.10
C HIS A 57 -5.16 1.26 23.75
N THR A 58 -4.56 1.77 24.82
CA THR A 58 -4.97 3.00 25.50
C THR A 58 -3.83 4.00 25.35
N GLN A 59 -3.94 4.84 24.33
CA GLN A 59 -2.88 5.79 24.02
C GLN A 59 -2.82 6.98 24.96
N THR A 60 -1.63 7.56 25.06
CA THR A 60 -1.38 8.91 25.56
C THR A 60 -1.11 9.82 24.36
N ARG A 61 -2.11 10.63 23.99
CA ARG A 61 -2.03 11.48 22.78
C ARG A 61 -0.75 12.31 22.73
N GLY A 62 -0.02 12.21 21.62
CA GLY A 62 1.24 12.92 21.40
C GLY A 62 2.46 12.29 22.07
N SER A 63 2.33 11.09 22.63
CA SER A 63 3.44 10.38 23.30
C SER A 63 3.54 8.90 22.92
N GLU A 64 2.89 8.52 21.82
CA GLU A 64 2.98 7.17 21.27
C GLU A 64 4.20 7.06 20.34
N PRO A 65 4.77 5.86 20.11
CA PRO A 65 5.94 5.71 19.24
C PRO A 65 5.77 6.30 17.83
N ILE A 66 4.56 6.25 17.25
CA ILE A 66 4.28 6.89 15.95
C ILE A 66 4.46 8.42 15.98
N ASN A 67 4.36 9.06 17.15
CA ASN A 67 4.58 10.50 17.30
C ASN A 67 6.07 10.88 17.24
N ASP A 68 7.01 9.96 17.41
CA ASP A 68 8.43 10.25 17.15
C ASP A 68 8.65 10.54 15.66
N LEU A 69 7.90 9.84 14.78
CA LEU A 69 7.92 10.05 13.34
C LEU A 69 7.01 11.22 12.89
N TYR A 70 5.84 11.34 13.51
CA TYR A 70 4.84 12.37 13.21
C TYR A 70 4.50 13.20 14.47
N PRO A 71 5.41 14.07 14.95
CA PRO A 71 5.24 14.80 16.21
C PRO A 71 4.09 15.82 16.17
N GLU A 72 3.69 16.28 14.97
CA GLU A 72 2.56 17.17 14.76
C GLU A 72 1.20 16.46 14.82
N ARG A 73 1.16 15.13 14.73
CA ARG A 73 -0.05 14.32 14.71
C ARG A 73 -0.48 13.87 16.11
N THR A 74 -0.62 14.81 17.03
CA THR A 74 -1.14 14.53 18.38
C THR A 74 -2.62 14.13 18.38
N ASP A 75 -3.34 14.44 17.28
CA ASP A 75 -4.77 14.16 17.11
C ASP A 75 -5.07 12.75 16.58
N ILE A 76 -4.05 11.98 16.15
CA ILE A 76 -4.23 10.68 15.51
C ILE A 76 -4.97 9.67 16.43
N GLY A 77 -5.81 8.84 15.82
CA GLY A 77 -6.50 7.73 16.50
C GLY A 77 -5.82 6.40 16.22
N ALA A 78 -6.00 5.43 17.12
CA ALA A 78 -5.40 4.12 16.96
C ALA A 78 -5.85 3.37 15.69
N TYR A 79 -7.08 3.59 15.24
CA TYR A 79 -7.58 3.06 13.96
C TYR A 79 -6.89 3.61 12.72
N GLY A 80 -6.20 4.75 12.80
CA GLY A 80 -5.33 5.21 11.72
C GLY A 80 -3.89 4.71 11.86
N ALA A 81 -3.41 4.58 13.10
CA ALA A 81 -2.02 4.24 13.39
C ALA A 81 -1.72 2.74 13.24
N TRP A 82 -2.62 1.86 13.71
CA TRP A 82 -2.42 0.41 13.59
C TRP A 82 -2.32 -0.10 12.14
N PRO A 83 -3.26 0.22 11.23
CA PRO A 83 -3.12 -0.20 9.82
C PRO A 83 -1.85 0.37 9.18
N TRP A 84 -1.46 1.61 9.50
CA TRP A 84 -0.18 2.17 9.04
C TRP A 84 1.00 1.30 9.48
N GLY A 85 1.00 0.82 10.73
CA GLY A 85 2.04 -0.07 11.25
C GLY A 85 2.07 -1.42 10.55
N VAL A 86 0.90 -2.00 10.25
CA VAL A 86 0.79 -3.22 9.44
C VAL A 86 1.33 -2.98 8.03
N SER A 87 1.03 -1.85 7.39
CA SER A 87 1.60 -1.50 6.09
C SER A 87 3.12 -1.42 6.12
N ARG A 88 3.72 -0.82 7.15
CA ARG A 88 5.20 -0.77 7.30
C ARG A 88 5.79 -2.16 7.54
N LEU A 89 5.07 -3.04 8.23
CA LEU A 89 5.47 -4.44 8.38
C LEU A 89 5.49 -5.15 7.02
N ILE A 90 4.45 -4.97 6.19
CA ILE A 90 4.39 -5.55 4.83
C ILE A 90 5.51 -4.99 3.95
N ASP A 91 5.78 -3.67 3.98
CA ASP A 91 6.92 -3.07 3.28
C ASP A 91 8.24 -3.75 3.68
N GLY A 92 8.42 -4.04 4.98
CA GLY A 92 9.56 -4.76 5.50
C GLY A 92 9.66 -6.20 4.96
N LEU A 93 8.54 -6.92 4.83
CA LEU A 93 8.50 -8.27 4.25
C LEU A 93 8.89 -8.27 2.77
N GLU A 94 8.41 -7.30 1.99
CA GLU A 94 8.78 -7.13 0.58
C GLU A 94 10.30 -6.92 0.43
N MET A 95 10.89 -6.10 1.30
CA MET A 95 12.33 -5.79 1.30
C MET A 95 13.22 -7.00 1.64
N VAL A 96 12.74 -7.95 2.43
CA VAL A 96 13.48 -9.16 2.85
C VAL A 96 12.94 -10.43 2.20
N SER A 97 12.26 -10.28 1.06
CA SER A 97 11.64 -11.39 0.33
C SER A 97 12.63 -12.50 -0.02
N ASP A 98 13.87 -12.16 -0.37
CA ASP A 98 14.95 -13.14 -0.63
C ASP A 98 15.37 -13.96 0.61
N ASP A 99 15.18 -13.41 1.82
CA ASP A 99 15.60 -14.05 3.09
C ASP A 99 14.49 -14.90 3.71
N LEU A 100 13.24 -14.43 3.68
CA LEU A 100 12.10 -15.11 4.31
C LEU A 100 11.29 -15.97 3.34
N ASN A 101 11.38 -15.69 2.03
CA ASN A 101 10.57 -16.28 0.97
C ASN A 101 9.07 -16.34 1.30
N ILE A 102 8.50 -15.21 1.69
CA ILE A 102 7.07 -15.04 1.95
C ILE A 102 6.39 -14.54 0.69
N ASP A 103 5.27 -15.15 0.32
CA ASP A 103 4.39 -14.69 -0.75
C ASP A 103 3.54 -13.52 -0.26
N THR A 104 3.93 -12.29 -0.63
CA THR A 104 3.22 -11.07 -0.24
C THR A 104 1.88 -10.88 -0.96
N ASP A 105 1.58 -11.67 -1.99
CA ASP A 105 0.24 -11.69 -2.62
C ASP A 105 -0.74 -12.58 -1.82
N LYS A 106 -0.23 -13.33 -0.84
CA LYS A 106 -0.98 -14.28 0.00
C LYS A 106 -0.84 -13.95 1.48
N LEU A 107 -1.16 -12.71 1.82
CA LEU A 107 -1.16 -12.21 3.20
C LEU A 107 -2.57 -12.22 3.81
N ALA A 108 -2.66 -12.70 5.04
CA ALA A 108 -3.83 -12.52 5.89
C ALA A 108 -3.56 -11.66 7.11
N VAL A 109 -4.61 -11.03 7.64
CA VAL A 109 -4.59 -10.39 8.97
C VAL A 109 -5.68 -10.97 9.87
N THR A 110 -5.37 -11.13 11.16
CA THR A 110 -6.38 -11.61 12.12
C THR A 110 -6.14 -11.15 13.55
N GLY A 111 -7.22 -11.07 14.32
CA GLY A 111 -7.22 -10.82 15.75
C GLY A 111 -8.63 -10.91 16.32
N CYS A 112 -8.74 -10.98 17.65
CA CYS A 112 -10.02 -10.99 18.35
C CYS A 112 -10.31 -9.71 19.13
N SER A 113 -11.59 -9.34 19.25
CA SER A 113 -12.03 -8.19 20.04
C SER A 113 -11.41 -6.89 19.51
N PHE A 114 -10.77 -6.06 20.33
CA PHE A 114 -10.07 -4.86 19.84
C PHE A 114 -9.02 -5.19 18.76
N ALA A 115 -8.36 -6.36 18.85
CA ALA A 115 -7.41 -6.81 17.84
C ALA A 115 -8.11 -7.27 16.55
N GLY A 116 -9.38 -7.69 16.65
CA GLY A 116 -10.25 -7.91 15.48
C GLY A 116 -10.67 -6.61 14.80
N LYS A 117 -10.92 -5.55 15.58
CA LYS A 117 -11.11 -4.19 15.04
C LYS A 117 -9.84 -3.75 14.29
N MET A 118 -8.67 -3.95 14.89
CA MET A 118 -7.38 -3.68 14.26
C MET A 118 -7.18 -4.44 12.94
N ALA A 119 -7.49 -5.74 12.92
CA ALA A 119 -7.40 -6.56 11.72
C ALA A 119 -8.35 -6.06 10.62
N LEU A 120 -9.59 -5.69 10.96
CA LEU A 120 -10.54 -5.12 10.01
C LEU A 120 -10.02 -3.83 9.39
N PHE A 121 -9.51 -2.91 10.21
CA PHE A 121 -8.94 -1.66 9.71
C PHE A 121 -7.67 -1.89 8.88
N ALA A 122 -6.80 -2.83 9.26
CA ALA A 122 -5.67 -3.22 8.42
C ALA A 122 -6.14 -3.72 7.05
N GLY A 123 -7.09 -4.66 7.03
CA GLY A 123 -7.70 -5.17 5.81
C GLY A 123 -8.31 -4.08 4.94
N ALA A 124 -9.01 -3.12 5.53
CA ALA A 124 -9.66 -2.03 4.81
C ALA A 124 -8.67 -1.02 4.21
N PHE A 125 -7.58 -0.71 4.91
CA PHE A 125 -6.65 0.37 4.52
C PHE A 125 -5.39 -0.09 3.78
N ASP A 126 -5.08 -1.39 3.76
CA ASP A 126 -3.97 -1.94 2.98
C ASP A 126 -4.46 -3.00 1.99
N GLU A 127 -4.41 -2.66 0.70
CA GLU A 127 -4.92 -3.49 -0.39
C GLU A 127 -4.07 -4.72 -0.69
N ARG A 128 -2.86 -4.84 -0.10
CA ARG A 128 -2.00 -6.03 -0.24
C ARG A 128 -2.47 -7.22 0.60
N ILE A 129 -3.41 -7.01 1.53
CA ILE A 129 -3.96 -8.08 2.37
C ILE A 129 -5.02 -8.86 1.59
N ALA A 130 -4.71 -10.10 1.21
CA ALA A 130 -5.61 -10.98 0.47
C ALA A 130 -6.81 -11.47 1.30
N LEU A 131 -6.62 -11.70 2.62
CA LEU A 131 -7.64 -12.22 3.51
C LEU A 131 -7.68 -11.48 4.86
N THR A 132 -8.84 -10.95 5.22
CA THR A 132 -9.07 -10.33 6.53
C THR A 132 -9.99 -11.21 7.37
N ILE A 133 -9.54 -11.62 8.56
CA ILE A 133 -10.37 -12.36 9.53
C ILE A 133 -10.52 -11.52 10.80
N SER A 134 -11.65 -10.82 10.93
CA SER A 134 -11.99 -10.00 12.09
C SER A 134 -12.82 -10.83 13.09
N GLN A 135 -12.17 -11.37 14.12
CA GLN A 135 -12.83 -12.23 15.10
C GLN A 135 -13.47 -11.40 16.22
N GLU A 136 -14.76 -11.60 16.47
CA GLU A 136 -15.51 -11.06 17.62
C GLU A 136 -15.23 -9.58 17.89
N SER A 137 -15.16 -8.78 16.81
CA SER A 137 -14.64 -7.41 16.88
C SER A 137 -15.64 -6.43 17.46
N GLY A 138 -16.94 -6.73 17.43
CA GLY A 138 -18.02 -5.97 18.07
C GLY A 138 -18.04 -4.47 17.74
N GLY A 139 -18.48 -3.65 18.70
CA GLY A 139 -18.67 -2.19 18.56
C GLY A 139 -17.45 -1.43 18.04
N GLY A 140 -17.50 -0.93 16.81
CA GLY A 140 -16.37 -0.26 16.17
C GLY A 140 -15.40 -1.19 15.44
N GLY A 141 -15.75 -2.47 15.35
CA GLY A 141 -15.28 -3.39 14.33
C GLY A 141 -16.38 -3.57 13.28
N TYR A 142 -16.97 -4.74 13.18
CA TYR A 142 -17.90 -5.10 12.10
C TYR A 142 -19.37 -4.67 12.30
N THR A 143 -19.72 -4.06 13.44
CA THR A 143 -21.09 -3.63 13.79
C THR A 143 -21.46 -2.27 13.23
N SER A 144 -22.74 -1.98 12.97
CA SER A 144 -23.21 -0.63 12.62
C SER A 144 -23.28 0.29 13.84
N TRP A 145 -22.81 1.53 13.71
CA TRP A 145 -23.02 2.55 14.73
C TRP A 145 -24.49 2.92 14.89
N ARG A 146 -25.18 3.15 13.78
CA ARG A 146 -26.59 3.56 13.80
C ARG A 146 -27.51 2.49 14.38
N PHE A 147 -27.28 1.22 14.06
CA PHE A 147 -28.07 0.14 14.62
C PHE A 147 -27.75 -0.04 16.11
N SER A 148 -26.48 0.01 16.49
CA SER A 148 -26.07 -0.11 17.90
C SER A 148 -26.69 0.97 18.80
N ASP A 149 -26.91 2.20 18.30
CA ASP A 149 -27.60 3.28 19.02
C ASP A 149 -29.07 2.95 19.35
N THR A 150 -29.65 1.90 18.75
CA THR A 150 -31.01 1.41 19.06
C THR A 150 -31.04 0.27 20.09
N MET A 151 -29.86 -0.23 20.49
CA MET A 151 -29.71 -1.37 21.38
C MET A 151 -29.23 -0.93 22.77
N ASP A 152 -29.64 -1.67 23.80
CA ASP A 152 -29.22 -1.43 25.17
C ASP A 152 -28.02 -2.31 25.57
N GLY A 153 -27.08 -1.73 26.32
CA GLY A 153 -25.97 -2.48 26.93
C GLY A 153 -24.88 -2.95 25.97
N VAL A 154 -24.84 -2.40 24.75
CA VAL A 154 -23.87 -2.73 23.71
C VAL A 154 -22.76 -1.69 23.59
N GLU A 155 -21.66 -2.03 22.91
CA GLU A 155 -20.58 -1.10 22.60
C GLU A 155 -20.96 -0.11 21.47
N THR A 156 -21.66 0.97 21.81
CA THR A 156 -21.96 2.07 20.88
C THR A 156 -20.76 2.99 20.67
N LEU A 157 -20.87 3.95 19.73
CA LEU A 157 -19.82 4.97 19.52
C LEU A 157 -19.62 5.83 20.79
N ALA A 158 -20.68 6.08 21.56
CA ALA A 158 -20.60 6.74 22.86
C ALA A 158 -19.97 5.87 23.96
N ALA A 159 -20.01 4.55 23.84
CA ALA A 159 -19.56 3.62 24.87
C ALA A 159 -18.12 3.13 24.66
N THR A 160 -17.65 3.06 23.41
CA THR A 160 -16.32 2.57 23.04
C THR A 160 -15.17 3.51 23.45
N ASN A 161 -13.92 3.08 23.27
CA ASN A 161 -12.73 3.83 23.64
C ASN A 161 -12.44 5.00 22.68
N ALA A 162 -12.49 6.23 23.20
CA ALA A 162 -12.24 7.46 22.43
C ALA A 162 -10.83 7.52 21.84
N ALA A 163 -9.87 6.82 22.44
CA ALA A 163 -8.48 6.77 22.03
C ALA A 163 -8.28 6.07 20.67
N TRP A 164 -9.22 5.23 20.23
CA TRP A 164 -9.11 4.56 18.93
C TRP A 164 -9.44 5.49 17.76
N PHE A 165 -10.13 6.59 18.02
CA PHE A 165 -10.53 7.56 17.00
C PHE A 165 -9.64 8.80 17.03
N ARG A 166 -9.71 9.60 15.96
CA ARG A 166 -9.15 10.95 15.95
C ARG A 166 -9.69 11.76 17.13
N GLU A 167 -8.87 12.63 17.70
CA GLU A 167 -9.28 13.52 18.79
C GLU A 167 -10.56 14.29 18.43
N GLY A 168 -11.49 14.37 19.39
CA GLY A 168 -12.78 15.05 19.22
C GLY A 168 -13.85 14.25 18.46
N PHE A 169 -13.51 13.17 17.76
CA PHE A 169 -14.48 12.39 16.97
C PHE A 169 -15.65 11.88 17.82
N LYS A 170 -15.35 11.18 18.92
CA LYS A 170 -16.37 10.69 19.86
C LYS A 170 -17.19 11.83 20.48
N GLY A 171 -16.56 12.98 20.76
CA GLY A 171 -17.26 14.15 21.29
C GLY A 171 -18.27 14.74 20.30
N ALA A 172 -17.94 14.71 19.00
CA ALA A 172 -18.81 15.22 17.94
C ALA A 172 -19.94 14.24 17.57
N PHE A 173 -19.67 12.93 17.57
CA PHE A 173 -20.55 11.93 16.97
C PHE A 173 -21.03 10.82 17.91
N GLY A 174 -20.52 10.74 19.15
CA GLY A 174 -20.78 9.62 20.07
C GLY A 174 -22.25 9.29 20.27
N ASN A 175 -23.11 10.30 20.41
CA ASN A 175 -24.58 10.15 20.52
C ASN A 175 -25.30 10.66 19.26
N ALA A 176 -24.63 10.66 18.12
CA ALA A 176 -25.12 11.24 16.88
C ALA A 176 -24.56 10.48 15.66
N ALA A 177 -24.53 9.14 15.74
CA ALA A 177 -24.02 8.29 14.65
C ALA A 177 -24.72 8.58 13.31
N THR A 178 -26.00 8.94 13.35
CA THR A 178 -26.79 9.33 12.17
C THR A 178 -26.26 10.56 11.42
N LYS A 179 -25.39 11.38 12.03
CA LYS A 179 -24.74 12.52 11.38
C LYS A 179 -23.47 12.15 10.62
N LEU A 180 -22.91 10.96 10.82
CA LEU A 180 -21.75 10.49 10.05
C LEU A 180 -22.17 10.27 8.61
N PRO A 181 -21.37 10.63 7.59
CA PRO A 181 -21.69 10.29 6.21
C PRO A 181 -21.32 8.84 5.87
N PHE A 182 -20.94 8.03 6.87
CA PHE A 182 -20.57 6.64 6.70
C PHE A 182 -21.03 5.76 7.88
N ASP A 183 -20.97 4.44 7.70
CA ASP A 183 -21.07 3.44 8.77
C ASP A 183 -20.14 2.24 8.48
N HIS A 184 -20.02 1.30 9.41
CA HIS A 184 -18.99 0.24 9.31
C HIS A 184 -19.29 -0.87 8.28
N HIS A 185 -20.49 -0.91 7.68
CA HIS A 185 -20.70 -1.71 6.46
C HIS A 185 -19.83 -1.20 5.30
N GLU A 186 -19.58 0.11 5.21
CA GLU A 186 -18.67 0.68 4.20
C GLU A 186 -17.20 0.44 4.57
N LEU A 187 -16.85 0.45 5.86
CA LEU A 187 -15.51 0.03 6.30
C LEU A 187 -15.23 -1.42 5.88
N MET A 188 -16.21 -2.32 6.08
CA MET A 188 -16.09 -3.69 5.58
C MET A 188 -15.97 -3.69 4.05
N ALA A 189 -16.81 -2.95 3.33
CA ALA A 189 -16.79 -2.86 1.88
C ALA A 189 -15.44 -2.36 1.29
N MET A 190 -14.64 -1.59 2.02
CA MET A 190 -13.27 -1.21 1.59
C MET A 190 -12.34 -2.42 1.42
N VAL A 191 -12.69 -3.59 1.98
CA VAL A 191 -11.94 -4.83 1.75
C VAL A 191 -12.27 -5.42 0.37
N ALA A 192 -13.44 -5.16 -0.19
CA ALA A 192 -13.84 -5.73 -1.48
C ALA A 192 -12.90 -5.27 -2.62
N PRO A 193 -12.57 -6.12 -3.61
CA PRO A 193 -13.05 -7.50 -3.81
C PRO A 193 -12.18 -8.57 -3.10
N ARG A 194 -11.34 -8.19 -2.13
CA ARG A 194 -10.53 -9.14 -1.35
C ARG A 194 -11.42 -9.88 -0.35
N ALA A 195 -10.89 -10.92 0.26
CA ALA A 195 -11.67 -11.79 1.13
C ALA A 195 -11.80 -11.20 2.55
N LEU A 196 -13.02 -11.21 3.08
CA LEU A 196 -13.33 -10.75 4.43
C LEU A 196 -14.25 -11.76 5.13
N LEU A 197 -13.77 -12.30 6.25
CA LEU A 197 -14.58 -13.06 7.20
C LEU A 197 -14.69 -12.26 8.50
N VAL A 198 -15.93 -11.96 8.90
CA VAL A 198 -16.22 -11.39 10.22
C VAL A 198 -16.92 -12.43 11.09
N THR A 199 -16.58 -12.49 12.37
CA THR A 199 -17.27 -13.41 13.29
C THR A 199 -17.75 -12.68 14.53
N GLY A 200 -18.89 -13.13 15.07
CA GLY A 200 -19.51 -12.65 16.31
C GLY A 200 -19.63 -13.76 17.35
N ASN A 201 -20.26 -13.46 18.48
CA ASN A 201 -20.52 -14.43 19.54
C ASN A 201 -21.76 -14.00 20.34
N ASP A 202 -22.94 -14.41 19.86
CA ASP A 202 -24.27 -13.90 20.29
C ASP A 202 -24.57 -14.02 21.79
N GLY A 203 -23.76 -14.79 22.54
CA GLY A 203 -23.78 -14.84 24.00
C GLY A 203 -23.22 -13.59 24.70
N TRP A 204 -22.55 -12.68 24.01
CA TRP A 204 -21.91 -11.49 24.58
C TRP A 204 -22.57 -10.20 24.11
N THR A 205 -23.54 -9.70 24.91
CA THR A 205 -24.31 -8.48 24.59
C THR A 205 -23.45 -7.29 24.19
N TRP A 206 -22.28 -7.11 24.84
CA TRP A 206 -21.37 -5.99 24.54
C TRP A 206 -20.90 -5.96 23.08
N LEU A 207 -20.78 -7.12 22.41
CA LEU A 207 -20.32 -7.22 21.02
C LEU A 207 -21.36 -6.74 20.00
N ALA A 208 -22.63 -6.62 20.38
CA ALA A 208 -23.70 -6.13 19.51
C ALA A 208 -23.88 -6.97 18.22
N ASP A 209 -23.84 -8.30 18.30
CA ASP A 209 -23.81 -9.14 17.08
C ASP A 209 -25.08 -9.05 16.22
N GLU A 210 -26.22 -8.58 16.76
CA GLU A 210 -27.40 -8.21 15.95
C GLU A 210 -27.09 -7.00 15.04
N SER A 211 -26.38 -6.01 15.58
CA SER A 211 -25.84 -4.89 14.81
C SER A 211 -24.80 -5.35 13.78
N GLY A 212 -23.99 -6.34 14.16
CA GLY A 212 -23.06 -7.04 13.27
C GLY A 212 -23.77 -7.74 12.12
N TYR A 213 -24.91 -8.40 12.38
CA TYR A 213 -25.76 -9.01 11.37
C TYR A 213 -26.28 -7.97 10.37
N VAL A 214 -26.84 -6.85 10.85
CA VAL A 214 -27.35 -5.77 9.98
C VAL A 214 -26.23 -5.19 9.11
N ALA A 215 -25.08 -4.87 9.71
CA ALA A 215 -23.94 -4.32 8.98
C ALA A 215 -23.36 -5.31 7.96
N SER A 216 -23.32 -6.61 8.29
CA SER A 216 -22.80 -7.63 7.37
C SER A 216 -23.70 -7.82 6.17
N ASN A 217 -25.03 -7.88 6.36
CA ASN A 217 -25.98 -7.96 5.23
C ASN A 217 -25.92 -6.71 4.34
N ALA A 218 -25.64 -5.53 4.91
CA ALA A 218 -25.43 -4.31 4.13
C ALA A 218 -24.11 -4.34 3.33
N ALA A 219 -23.03 -4.84 3.94
CA ALA A 219 -21.72 -4.96 3.29
C ALA A 219 -21.70 -6.01 2.18
N GLU A 220 -22.36 -7.15 2.40
CA GLU A 220 -22.50 -8.25 1.43
C GLU A 220 -23.02 -7.77 0.07
N LYS A 221 -23.88 -6.75 0.05
CA LYS A 221 -24.40 -6.12 -1.17
C LYS A 221 -23.28 -5.63 -2.10
N VAL A 222 -22.12 -5.25 -1.57
CA VAL A 222 -20.98 -4.82 -2.38
C VAL A 222 -20.30 -6.00 -3.08
N TRP A 223 -20.11 -7.12 -2.38
CA TRP A 223 -19.57 -8.34 -2.99
C TRP A 223 -20.55 -8.99 -3.97
N ASP A 224 -21.86 -8.94 -3.67
CA ASP A 224 -22.94 -9.30 -4.62
C ASP A 224 -22.80 -8.48 -5.91
N ALA A 225 -22.69 -7.16 -5.78
CA ALA A 225 -22.59 -6.23 -6.90
C ALA A 225 -21.32 -6.46 -7.74
N LEU A 226 -20.21 -6.83 -7.10
CA LEU A 226 -18.93 -7.15 -7.76
C LEU A 226 -18.88 -8.58 -8.36
N GLY A 227 -19.93 -9.39 -8.19
CA GLY A 227 -19.99 -10.75 -8.71
C GLY A 227 -19.03 -11.73 -8.00
N VAL A 228 -18.63 -11.43 -6.77
CA VAL A 228 -17.72 -12.25 -5.95
C VAL A 228 -18.29 -12.49 -4.54
N PRO A 229 -19.57 -12.92 -4.41
CA PRO A 229 -20.24 -13.05 -3.11
C PRO A 229 -19.53 -14.03 -2.17
N ASP A 230 -18.85 -15.04 -2.72
CA ASP A 230 -18.12 -16.07 -1.99
C ASP A 230 -16.84 -15.58 -1.28
N ARG A 231 -16.51 -14.28 -1.40
CA ARG A 231 -15.36 -13.65 -0.73
C ARG A 231 -15.74 -12.89 0.54
N PHE A 232 -17.02 -12.69 0.82
CA PHE A 232 -17.48 -12.12 2.08
C PHE A 232 -18.32 -13.12 2.85
N GLY A 233 -18.12 -13.17 4.16
CA GLY A 233 -18.91 -14.02 5.03
C GLY A 233 -18.97 -13.52 6.45
N TYR A 234 -20.05 -13.88 7.14
CA TYR A 234 -20.24 -13.61 8.55
C TYR A 234 -20.69 -14.86 9.32
N TYR A 235 -20.11 -15.05 10.51
CA TYR A 235 -20.47 -16.15 11.43
C TYR A 235 -20.65 -15.62 12.85
N ASN A 236 -21.89 -15.39 13.26
CA ASN A 236 -22.27 -14.74 14.53
C ASN A 236 -22.78 -15.73 15.59
N MET A 237 -22.64 -17.04 15.38
CA MET A 237 -23.05 -18.05 16.36
C MET A 237 -22.05 -18.11 17.52
N GLY A 238 -22.58 -18.08 18.74
CA GLY A 238 -21.85 -18.17 20.00
C GLY A 238 -21.89 -19.54 20.64
N GLY A 239 -22.12 -19.60 21.95
CA GLY A 239 -22.05 -20.84 22.75
C GLY A 239 -20.63 -21.22 23.18
N HIS A 240 -19.71 -20.27 23.15
CA HIS A 240 -18.32 -20.44 23.53
C HIS A 240 -17.78 -19.20 24.28
N ASN A 241 -16.66 -19.37 24.99
CA ASN A 241 -15.98 -18.26 25.63
C ASN A 241 -15.52 -17.23 24.59
N HIS A 242 -15.43 -15.97 25.00
CA HIS A 242 -14.92 -14.88 24.15
C HIS A 242 -13.55 -15.23 23.56
N CYS A 243 -13.39 -15.00 22.26
CA CYS A 243 -12.20 -15.35 21.46
C CYS A 243 -11.90 -16.85 21.29
N ALA A 244 -12.72 -17.75 21.83
CA ALA A 244 -12.61 -19.18 21.56
C ALA A 244 -13.29 -19.55 20.24
N LEU A 245 -13.00 -20.74 19.71
CA LEU A 245 -13.67 -21.29 18.53
C LEU A 245 -14.49 -22.51 18.92
N THR A 246 -15.69 -22.62 18.36
CA THR A 246 -16.38 -23.91 18.21
C THR A 246 -15.76 -24.71 17.07
N ALA A 247 -16.10 -25.99 16.97
CA ALA A 247 -15.64 -26.82 15.85
C ALA A 247 -16.16 -26.27 14.50
N GLU A 248 -17.40 -25.81 14.48
CA GLU A 248 -18.08 -25.27 13.30
C GLU A 248 -17.44 -23.95 12.86
N LYS A 249 -17.21 -23.01 13.79
CA LYS A 249 -16.53 -21.74 13.49
C LYS A 249 -15.10 -21.98 13.00
N ARG A 250 -14.42 -22.98 13.55
CA ARG A 250 -13.07 -23.37 13.08
C ARG A 250 -13.10 -23.81 11.62
N VAL A 251 -14.04 -24.66 11.21
CA VAL A 251 -14.16 -25.12 9.82
C VAL A 251 -14.39 -23.95 8.87
N VAL A 252 -15.24 -22.99 9.24
CA VAL A 252 -15.49 -21.78 8.43
C VAL A 252 -14.19 -20.98 8.21
N ILE A 253 -13.42 -20.76 9.28
CA ILE A 253 -12.14 -20.04 9.20
C ILE A 253 -11.14 -20.81 8.35
N GLU A 254 -11.05 -22.12 8.54
CA GLU A 254 -10.17 -23.02 7.77
C GLU A 254 -10.50 -22.97 6.28
N ASN A 255 -11.78 -22.98 5.88
CA ASN A 255 -12.18 -22.86 4.48
C ASN A 255 -11.74 -21.53 3.84
N TYR A 256 -11.87 -20.41 4.56
CA TYR A 256 -11.38 -19.11 4.07
C TYR A 256 -9.86 -19.10 3.89
N VAL A 257 -9.13 -19.67 4.85
CA VAL A 257 -7.67 -19.83 4.76
C VAL A 257 -7.29 -20.71 3.56
N ASP A 258 -7.95 -21.86 3.41
CA ASP A 258 -7.72 -22.80 2.33
C ASP A 258 -7.97 -22.18 0.95
N LYS A 259 -9.06 -21.43 0.79
CA LYS A 259 -9.38 -20.81 -0.49
C LYS A 259 -8.45 -19.65 -0.84
N PHE A 260 -8.28 -18.70 0.07
CA PHE A 260 -7.66 -17.41 -0.27
C PHE A 260 -6.15 -17.38 -0.08
N LEU A 261 -5.60 -18.21 0.81
CA LEU A 261 -4.15 -18.32 1.00
C LEU A 261 -3.55 -19.54 0.30
N VAL A 262 -4.21 -20.70 0.36
CA VAL A 262 -3.67 -21.96 -0.18
C VAL A 262 -4.11 -22.21 -1.63
N GLY A 263 -5.27 -21.68 -2.06
CA GLY A 263 -5.79 -21.85 -3.42
C GLY A 263 -6.65 -23.10 -3.61
N VAL A 264 -7.33 -23.56 -2.55
CA VAL A 264 -8.26 -24.70 -2.61
C VAL A 264 -9.66 -24.22 -2.96
N ASP A 265 -9.98 -24.11 -4.26
CA ASP A 265 -11.27 -23.56 -4.73
C ASP A 265 -12.50 -24.43 -4.42
N SER A 266 -12.31 -25.68 -4.00
CA SER A 266 -13.40 -26.63 -3.73
C SER A 266 -14.07 -26.46 -2.36
N VAL A 267 -13.50 -25.65 -1.46
CA VAL A 267 -14.08 -25.40 -0.14
C VAL A 267 -15.18 -24.34 -0.19
N ASP A 268 -16.17 -24.51 0.67
CA ASP A 268 -17.31 -23.60 0.76
C ASP A 268 -16.97 -22.38 1.63
N THR A 269 -17.07 -21.20 1.02
CA THR A 269 -16.87 -19.89 1.67
C THR A 269 -18.10 -19.00 1.61
N ASP A 270 -19.23 -19.50 1.10
CA ASP A 270 -20.53 -18.83 1.13
C ASP A 270 -21.15 -19.01 2.52
N VAL A 271 -20.85 -18.07 3.44
CA VAL A 271 -21.19 -18.20 4.85
C VAL A 271 -21.94 -16.98 5.36
N ALA A 272 -23.22 -17.21 5.65
CA ALA A 272 -24.12 -16.26 6.32
C ALA A 272 -24.79 -16.96 7.52
N ALA A 273 -24.11 -16.98 8.68
CA ALA A 273 -24.59 -17.66 9.88
C ALA A 273 -24.87 -16.66 11.01
N SER A 274 -26.13 -16.57 11.43
CA SER A 274 -26.58 -15.66 12.50
C SER A 274 -27.83 -16.20 13.18
N PRO A 275 -28.00 -16.03 14.51
CA PRO A 275 -29.24 -16.35 15.20
C PRO A 275 -30.32 -15.28 15.01
N TYR A 276 -29.96 -14.12 14.45
CA TYR A 276 -30.85 -12.96 14.28
C TYR A 276 -31.61 -13.00 12.96
N ASN A 277 -32.80 -12.41 12.98
CA ASN A 277 -33.71 -12.28 11.83
C ASN A 277 -34.31 -10.86 11.74
N THR A 278 -33.52 -9.86 12.13
CA THR A 278 -33.88 -8.44 12.14
C THR A 278 -34.43 -7.97 10.78
N ASP A 279 -35.50 -7.16 10.78
CA ASP A 279 -35.99 -6.53 9.55
C ASP A 279 -34.97 -5.53 9.02
N LEU A 280 -34.38 -5.85 7.87
CA LEU A 280 -33.34 -5.05 7.22
C LEU A 280 -33.89 -3.91 6.37
N THR A 281 -35.19 -3.92 6.05
CA THR A 281 -35.84 -2.93 5.16
C THR A 281 -35.61 -1.48 5.59
N PRO A 282 -35.62 -1.13 6.89
CA PRO A 282 -35.36 0.25 7.33
C PRO A 282 -33.88 0.66 7.24
N TRP A 283 -32.96 -0.29 7.12
CA TRP A 283 -31.52 -0.10 7.25
C TRP A 283 -30.78 -0.17 5.92
N ILE A 284 -31.25 -1.05 5.01
CA ILE A 284 -30.73 -1.22 3.66
C ILE A 284 -31.81 -0.72 2.70
N THR A 285 -31.78 0.58 2.43
CA THR A 285 -32.81 1.26 1.61
C THR A 285 -32.43 1.37 0.13
N TRP A 286 -31.34 0.73 -0.27
CA TRP A 286 -30.84 0.70 -1.65
C TRP A 286 -31.00 -0.68 -2.26
N GLU A 287 -31.04 -0.74 -3.58
CA GLU A 287 -30.97 -2.00 -4.32
C GLU A 287 -29.51 -2.32 -4.63
N THR A 288 -29.17 -3.62 -4.70
CA THR A 288 -27.86 -4.04 -5.20
C THR A 288 -27.77 -3.71 -6.68
N ALA A 289 -26.84 -2.82 -7.04
CA ALA A 289 -26.55 -2.55 -8.43
C ALA A 289 -25.94 -3.80 -9.10
N VAL A 290 -26.37 -4.11 -10.32
CA VAL A 290 -25.56 -4.95 -11.20
C VAL A 290 -24.47 -4.04 -11.73
N LEU A 291 -23.24 -4.22 -11.25
CA LEU A 291 -22.10 -3.53 -11.84
C LEU A 291 -21.90 -4.13 -13.22
N GLY A 292 -22.04 -3.32 -14.26
CA GLY A 292 -21.79 -3.78 -15.63
C GLY A 292 -20.32 -4.17 -15.79
N ASN A 293 -20.05 -5.03 -16.77
CA ASN A 293 -18.72 -5.06 -17.41
C ASN A 293 -18.46 -3.76 -18.20
N ASP A 294 -19.49 -2.91 -18.34
CA ASP A 294 -19.37 -1.54 -18.78
C ASP A 294 -18.67 -0.76 -17.67
N SER A 295 -17.35 -0.77 -17.78
CA SER A 295 -16.41 -0.05 -16.95
C SER A 295 -16.70 1.46 -16.98
N SER A 296 -17.54 1.94 -16.06
CA SER A 296 -17.27 3.26 -15.47
C SER A 296 -16.18 3.16 -14.39
N TYR A 297 -15.24 2.23 -14.57
CA TYR A 297 -14.07 2.06 -13.71
C TYR A 297 -12.90 1.65 -14.59
N PHE A 298 -12.36 2.61 -15.33
CA PHE A 298 -11.09 2.42 -16.01
C PHE A 298 -10.06 1.84 -15.03
N GLY A 299 -9.60 0.63 -15.29
CA GLY A 299 -8.46 0.09 -14.56
C GLY A 299 -7.25 1.03 -14.71
N LYS A 300 -6.46 1.19 -13.66
CA LYS A 300 -5.15 1.84 -13.75
C LYS A 300 -4.19 0.84 -14.41
N THR A 301 -3.53 1.21 -15.52
CA THR A 301 -2.40 0.41 -16.04
C THR A 301 -1.20 0.52 -15.09
N SER A 302 -0.19 -0.35 -15.24
CA SER A 302 1.06 -0.33 -14.45
C SER A 302 2.28 -0.06 -15.32
N LEU A 303 3.19 0.77 -14.81
CA LEU A 303 4.41 1.18 -15.50
C LEU A 303 5.48 0.08 -15.37
N VAL A 304 6.23 -0.17 -16.44
CA VAL A 304 7.22 -1.27 -16.50
C VAL A 304 8.63 -0.75 -16.72
N ALA A 305 8.86 0.07 -17.75
CA ALA A 305 10.19 0.58 -18.07
C ALA A 305 10.11 2.03 -18.61
N PRO A 306 11.08 2.90 -18.32
CA PRO A 306 12.16 2.71 -17.35
C PRO A 306 11.60 2.47 -15.94
N ALA A 307 12.36 1.73 -15.12
CA ALA A 307 12.00 1.47 -13.73
C ALA A 307 11.93 2.78 -12.93
N ASN A 308 11.20 2.79 -11.82
CA ASN A 308 11.12 3.99 -11.01
C ASN A 308 12.49 4.35 -10.42
N ASN A 309 12.91 5.61 -10.60
CA ASN A 309 14.23 6.15 -10.26
C ASN A 309 15.40 5.61 -11.12
N GLU A 310 15.14 5.13 -12.34
CA GLU A 310 16.23 4.67 -13.20
C GLU A 310 17.15 5.83 -13.63
N GLU A 311 18.46 5.60 -13.62
CA GLU A 311 19.49 6.61 -13.95
C GLU A 311 20.18 6.30 -15.28
N ASP A 312 21.04 7.22 -15.74
CA ASP A 312 21.87 7.10 -16.94
C ASP A 312 21.12 6.77 -18.24
N GLN A 313 19.88 7.26 -18.35
CA GLN A 313 19.02 6.99 -19.51
C GLN A 313 19.38 7.86 -20.73
N GLY A 314 19.16 7.34 -21.93
CA GLY A 314 19.35 8.09 -23.17
C GLY A 314 18.48 9.34 -23.28
N THR A 315 18.86 10.29 -24.14
CA THR A 315 17.98 11.39 -24.56
C THR A 315 16.84 10.93 -25.50
N THR A 316 16.88 9.65 -25.87
CA THR A 316 15.81 8.89 -26.51
C THR A 316 15.56 7.67 -25.63
N ILE A 317 14.31 7.47 -25.20
CA ILE A 317 13.92 6.44 -24.25
C ILE A 317 12.65 5.73 -24.72
N THR A 318 12.55 4.43 -24.44
CA THR A 318 11.32 3.65 -24.69
C THR A 318 10.61 3.41 -23.37
N LEU A 319 9.43 4.00 -23.24
CA LEU A 319 8.50 3.76 -22.15
C LEU A 319 7.72 2.47 -22.43
N LYS A 320 7.48 1.66 -21.41
CA LYS A 320 6.71 0.40 -21.47
C LYS A 320 5.79 0.30 -20.27
N TRP A 321 4.58 -0.21 -20.48
CA TRP A 321 3.58 -0.44 -19.44
C TRP A 321 2.85 -1.77 -19.69
N ASN A 322 2.06 -2.23 -18.73
CA ASN A 322 1.25 -3.43 -18.91
C ASN A 322 -0.04 -3.13 -19.67
N GLY A 323 -0.46 -4.07 -20.52
CA GLY A 323 -1.73 -3.97 -21.24
C GLY A 323 -2.94 -4.02 -20.30
N SER A 324 -4.04 -3.44 -20.74
CA SER A 324 -5.37 -3.61 -20.14
C SER A 324 -6.35 -4.05 -21.21
N ASP A 325 -7.25 -4.98 -20.88
CA ASP A 325 -8.24 -5.51 -21.81
C ASP A 325 -9.25 -4.44 -22.27
N ASP A 326 -9.44 -3.38 -21.46
CA ASP A 326 -10.36 -2.27 -21.73
C ASP A 326 -9.73 -1.13 -22.55
N ALA A 327 -8.42 -1.21 -22.83
CA ALA A 327 -7.69 -0.13 -23.49
C ALA A 327 -7.80 -0.23 -25.01
N ALA A 328 -8.41 0.77 -25.65
CA ALA A 328 -8.27 1.00 -27.08
C ALA A 328 -6.95 1.72 -27.39
N SER A 329 -6.55 2.63 -26.50
CA SER A 329 -5.26 3.32 -26.54
C SER A 329 -4.82 3.81 -25.16
N TYR A 330 -3.61 4.36 -25.10
CA TYR A 330 -2.96 4.85 -23.90
C TYR A 330 -2.48 6.28 -24.13
N ASN A 331 -2.91 7.20 -23.29
CA ASN A 331 -2.43 8.57 -23.22
C ASN A 331 -1.17 8.62 -22.36
N ILE A 332 -0.13 9.28 -22.88
CA ILE A 332 1.23 9.31 -22.31
C ILE A 332 1.62 10.75 -22.05
N GLU A 333 2.08 11.05 -20.83
CA GLU A 333 2.67 12.34 -20.51
C GLU A 333 4.08 12.18 -19.93
N VAL A 334 4.99 13.10 -20.31
CA VAL A 334 6.32 13.25 -19.70
C VAL A 334 6.52 14.71 -19.28
N SER A 335 7.01 14.92 -18.06
CA SER A 335 7.25 16.25 -17.47
C SER A 335 8.53 16.28 -16.63
N PRO A 336 9.29 17.41 -16.59
CA PRO A 336 10.38 17.58 -15.64
C PRO A 336 9.92 17.77 -14.18
N GLY A 337 8.62 17.92 -13.92
CA GLY A 337 8.07 18.09 -12.56
C GLY A 337 6.95 17.10 -12.24
N ALA A 338 6.97 16.53 -11.03
CA ALA A 338 6.00 15.51 -10.58
C ALA A 338 4.54 15.98 -10.52
N SER A 339 4.28 17.28 -10.59
CA SER A 339 2.93 17.86 -10.62
C SER A 339 2.33 17.95 -12.03
N PHE A 340 3.09 17.59 -13.07
CA PHE A 340 2.68 17.65 -14.48
C PHE A 340 2.13 19.03 -14.91
N GLN A 341 2.60 20.12 -14.28
CA GLN A 341 2.21 21.48 -14.68
C GLN A 341 2.87 21.94 -15.98
N ASN A 342 4.04 21.36 -16.31
CA ASN A 342 4.79 21.64 -17.53
C ASN A 342 5.01 20.31 -18.27
N VAL A 343 4.01 19.82 -18.97
CA VAL A 343 4.15 18.62 -19.82
C VAL A 343 4.99 19.00 -21.04
N ILE A 344 6.07 18.26 -21.27
CA ILE A 344 6.98 18.50 -22.41
C ILE A 344 6.75 17.49 -23.54
N HIS A 345 6.07 16.39 -23.26
CA HIS A 345 5.66 15.40 -24.24
C HIS A 345 4.28 14.86 -23.89
N GLU A 346 3.38 14.86 -24.86
CA GLU A 346 2.02 14.32 -24.77
C GLU A 346 1.70 13.58 -26.06
N SER A 347 1.26 12.32 -25.96
CA SER A 347 0.95 11.49 -27.12
C SER A 347 0.01 10.35 -26.75
N SER A 348 -0.56 9.67 -27.76
CA SER A 348 -1.30 8.42 -27.57
C SER A 348 -0.63 7.26 -28.31
N ALA A 349 -0.77 6.04 -27.77
CA ALA A 349 -0.29 4.81 -28.38
C ALA A 349 -1.35 3.70 -28.27
N SER A 350 -1.46 2.84 -29.29
CA SER A 350 -2.33 1.64 -29.25
C SER A 350 -1.58 0.40 -28.75
N ASP A 351 -0.25 0.45 -28.72
CA ASP A 351 0.60 -0.60 -28.16
C ASP A 351 0.96 -0.25 -26.70
N THR A 352 1.62 -1.17 -26.02
CA THR A 352 2.07 -1.07 -24.62
C THR A 352 3.47 -0.46 -24.48
N SER A 353 3.91 0.28 -25.50
CA SER A 353 5.19 0.98 -25.49
C SER A 353 5.18 2.24 -26.37
N ALA A 354 6.00 3.22 -26.01
CA ALA A 354 6.21 4.45 -26.78
C ALA A 354 7.65 4.94 -26.65
N THR A 355 8.22 5.43 -27.75
CA THR A 355 9.58 6.01 -27.76
C THR A 355 9.48 7.53 -27.74
N ILE A 356 10.15 8.14 -26.76
CA ILE A 356 10.24 9.58 -26.57
C ILE A 356 11.67 10.02 -26.90
N ASP A 357 11.81 11.07 -27.70
CA ASP A 357 13.09 11.66 -28.06
C ASP A 357 13.18 13.14 -27.64
N GLY A 358 14.31 13.78 -27.93
CA GLY A 358 14.49 15.21 -27.67
C GLY A 358 14.63 15.61 -26.20
N LEU A 359 14.88 14.65 -25.30
CA LEU A 359 15.07 14.94 -23.88
C LEU A 359 16.40 15.65 -23.61
N GLU A 360 16.43 16.54 -22.62
CA GLU A 360 17.65 17.22 -22.19
C GLU A 360 18.56 16.24 -21.44
N LYS A 361 19.88 16.50 -21.48
CA LYS A 361 20.91 15.68 -20.82
C LYS A 361 21.03 16.05 -19.34
N GLY A 362 21.19 15.07 -18.46
CA GLY A 362 21.35 15.29 -17.01
C GLY A 362 20.09 15.78 -16.31
N GLN A 363 18.91 15.58 -16.91
CA GLN A 363 17.64 16.07 -16.39
C GLN A 363 16.79 14.90 -15.90
N LYS A 364 16.14 15.08 -14.75
CA LYS A 364 15.14 14.15 -14.23
C LYS A 364 13.78 14.43 -14.88
N TYR A 365 13.08 13.37 -15.27
CA TYR A 365 11.74 13.39 -15.84
C TYR A 365 10.80 12.44 -15.10
N PHE A 366 9.53 12.80 -15.06
CA PHE A 366 8.41 12.02 -14.55
C PHE A 366 7.51 11.66 -15.72
N TRP A 367 6.96 10.45 -15.72
CA TRP A 367 6.05 9.99 -16.76
C TRP A 367 4.89 9.20 -16.18
N ARG A 368 3.73 9.30 -16.83
CA ARG A 368 2.48 8.63 -16.43
C ARG A 368 1.67 8.22 -17.64
N ILE A 369 0.83 7.21 -17.46
CA ILE A 369 -0.05 6.67 -18.49
C ILE A 369 -1.51 6.73 -18.01
N GLN A 370 -2.45 6.93 -18.92
CA GLN A 370 -3.89 6.83 -18.69
C GLN A 370 -4.51 6.03 -19.84
N ILE A 371 -5.51 5.21 -19.54
CA ILE A 371 -6.20 4.41 -20.55
C ILE A 371 -7.29 5.24 -21.22
N GLU A 372 -7.49 5.02 -22.52
CA GLU A 372 -8.65 5.49 -23.28
C GLU A 372 -9.35 4.28 -23.95
N ASN A 373 -10.68 4.19 -23.79
CA ASN A 373 -11.48 3.09 -24.34
C ASN A 373 -11.93 3.38 -25.80
N GLN A 374 -12.65 2.43 -26.42
CA GLN A 374 -13.13 2.58 -27.80
C GLN A 374 -14.17 3.71 -27.97
N GLU A 375 -14.80 4.14 -26.88
CA GLU A 375 -15.81 5.21 -26.85
C GLU A 375 -15.18 6.60 -26.62
N GLY A 376 -13.85 6.66 -26.42
CA GLY A 376 -13.09 7.89 -26.19
C GLY A 376 -13.15 8.39 -24.74
N GLU A 377 -13.60 7.56 -23.81
CA GLU A 377 -13.61 7.88 -22.39
C GLU A 377 -12.27 7.49 -21.74
N THR A 378 -11.87 8.19 -20.66
CA THR A 378 -10.51 8.08 -20.08
C THR A 378 -10.50 7.74 -18.59
N GLY A 379 -9.47 7.00 -18.17
CA GLY A 379 -9.29 6.48 -16.80
C GLY A 379 -8.56 7.34 -15.79
N PRO A 380 -8.23 6.84 -14.60
CA PRO A 380 -7.26 7.53 -13.75
C PRO A 380 -5.86 7.45 -14.37
N TRP A 381 -5.04 8.48 -14.12
CA TRP A 381 -3.61 8.42 -14.42
C TRP A 381 -2.89 7.41 -13.51
N THR A 382 -1.81 6.79 -14.01
CA THR A 382 -0.89 6.02 -13.17
C THR A 382 -0.22 6.88 -12.09
N ASP A 383 0.30 6.25 -11.04
CA ASP A 383 1.32 6.93 -10.22
C ASP A 383 2.56 7.09 -11.09
N PRO A 384 3.19 8.28 -11.11
CA PRO A 384 4.27 8.53 -12.04
C PRO A 384 5.53 7.78 -11.65
N TYR A 385 6.20 7.18 -12.63
CA TYR A 385 7.59 6.77 -12.49
C TYR A 385 8.50 7.93 -12.91
N ASN A 386 9.76 7.88 -12.47
CA ASN A 386 10.75 8.88 -12.86
C ASN A 386 12.06 8.24 -13.32
N PHE A 387 12.79 8.93 -14.18
CA PHE A 387 14.12 8.55 -14.65
C PHE A 387 15.01 9.77 -14.86
N THR A 388 16.32 9.58 -14.92
CA THR A 388 17.30 10.66 -15.15
C THR A 388 18.13 10.36 -16.40
N THR A 389 18.22 11.35 -17.30
CA THR A 389 19.03 11.20 -18.52
C THR A 389 20.52 11.36 -18.23
N TYR A 390 21.37 10.64 -18.97
CA TYR A 390 22.82 10.71 -18.80
C TYR A 390 23.38 12.08 -19.24
N ILE A 391 24.51 12.45 -18.64
CA ILE A 391 25.36 13.53 -19.12
C ILE A 391 26.50 12.89 -19.92
N PRO A 392 26.69 13.21 -21.21
CA PRO A 392 27.80 12.66 -21.98
C PRO A 392 29.12 13.05 -21.34
N LEU A 393 30.10 12.14 -21.41
CA LEU A 393 31.47 12.44 -21.03
C LEU A 393 31.93 13.71 -21.78
N PRO A 394 32.57 14.66 -21.09
CA PRO A 394 33.08 15.86 -21.74
C PRO A 394 34.10 15.47 -22.82
N GLY A 395 33.98 16.08 -24.00
CA GLY A 395 34.96 15.91 -25.06
C GLY A 395 36.33 16.45 -24.63
N ALA A 396 37.41 15.95 -25.25
CA ALA A 396 38.75 16.47 -25.01
C ALA A 396 38.77 18.00 -25.28
N PRO A 397 39.31 18.82 -24.36
CA PRO A 397 39.40 20.26 -24.56
C PRO A 397 40.26 20.56 -25.78
N LEU A 398 39.79 21.51 -26.61
CA LEU A 398 40.55 21.96 -27.78
C LEU A 398 41.50 23.08 -27.35
N LEU A 399 42.79 22.82 -27.43
CA LEU A 399 43.83 23.82 -27.21
C LEU A 399 43.70 24.93 -28.25
N GLY A 400 43.41 26.14 -27.79
CA GLY A 400 43.18 27.33 -28.61
C GLY A 400 44.47 28.04 -28.97
N SER A 401 45.36 28.23 -28.01
CA SER A 401 46.66 28.85 -28.21
C SER A 401 47.70 28.32 -27.22
N VAL A 402 48.96 28.34 -27.66
CA VAL A 402 50.12 28.12 -26.79
C VAL A 402 51.06 29.29 -27.05
N GLU A 403 51.20 30.18 -26.06
CA GLU A 403 52.08 31.33 -26.17
C GLU A 403 53.31 31.16 -25.29
N THR A 404 54.48 31.31 -25.92
CA THR A 404 55.76 31.43 -25.24
C THR A 404 56.23 32.88 -25.31
N TYR A 405 56.51 33.51 -24.18
CA TYR A 405 57.00 34.90 -24.17
C TYR A 405 58.47 34.95 -24.60
N ARG A 406 58.79 35.79 -25.60
CA ARG A 406 60.15 35.90 -26.19
C ARG A 406 61.28 36.21 -25.21
N ASN A 407 60.99 36.62 -23.96
CA ASN A 407 61.97 36.96 -22.93
C ASN A 407 61.74 36.24 -21.58
N ARG A 408 60.88 35.22 -21.51
CA ARG A 408 60.60 34.41 -20.30
C ARG A 408 60.36 32.95 -20.73
N LEU A 409 61.40 32.12 -20.65
CA LEU A 409 61.36 30.70 -21.04
C LEU A 409 60.87 29.78 -19.91
N ASP A 410 60.47 30.34 -18.77
CA ASP A 410 60.13 29.64 -17.53
C ASP A 410 58.63 29.36 -17.35
N PHE A 411 57.76 29.82 -18.26
CA PHE A 411 56.34 29.51 -18.23
C PHE A 411 55.73 29.43 -19.64
N VAL A 412 54.67 28.64 -19.75
CA VAL A 412 53.87 28.46 -20.97
C VAL A 412 52.43 28.81 -20.63
N ASN A 413 51.80 29.70 -21.40
CA ASN A 413 50.37 29.93 -21.29
C ASN A 413 49.64 29.00 -22.26
N MET A 414 48.72 28.21 -21.72
CA MET A 414 47.82 27.37 -22.49
C MET A 414 46.41 27.94 -22.34
N GLU A 415 45.78 28.21 -23.47
CA GLU A 415 44.36 28.57 -23.51
C GLU A 415 43.63 27.44 -24.22
N TRP A 416 42.52 26.97 -23.67
CA TRP A 416 41.65 26.00 -24.31
C TRP A 416 40.22 26.51 -24.38
N ARG A 417 39.46 25.97 -25.31
CA ARG A 417 38.02 26.19 -25.34
C ARG A 417 37.36 25.32 -24.27
N GLN A 418 36.45 25.91 -23.51
CA GLN A 418 35.65 25.18 -22.54
C GLN A 418 34.95 23.98 -23.22
N ALA A 419 35.19 22.78 -22.70
CA ALA A 419 34.46 21.58 -23.10
C ALA A 419 33.09 21.59 -22.43
N ILE A 420 32.04 21.36 -23.22
CA ILE A 420 30.66 21.29 -22.70
C ILE A 420 30.59 20.14 -21.68
N TYR A 421 29.99 20.41 -20.52
CA TYR A 421 29.87 19.51 -19.36
C TYR A 421 31.15 19.23 -18.56
N ALA A 422 32.31 19.79 -18.94
CA ALA A 422 33.52 19.67 -18.14
C ALA A 422 33.44 20.56 -16.88
N ARG A 423 33.72 19.96 -15.72
CA ARG A 423 33.78 20.66 -14.42
C ARG A 423 35.20 20.99 -13.99
N GLU A 424 36.16 20.19 -14.46
CA GLU A 424 37.59 20.29 -14.16
C GLU A 424 38.39 19.93 -15.41
N TYR A 425 39.57 20.52 -15.55
CA TYR A 425 40.51 20.24 -16.62
C TYR A 425 41.84 19.76 -16.03
N ARG A 426 42.45 18.81 -16.73
CA ARG A 426 43.81 18.37 -16.48
C ARG A 426 44.65 18.67 -17.71
N ALA A 427 45.73 19.42 -17.52
CA ALA A 427 46.69 19.73 -18.57
C ALA A 427 48.05 19.13 -18.22
N GLU A 428 48.70 18.55 -19.22
CA GLU A 428 49.88 17.72 -19.07
C GLU A 428 50.96 18.21 -20.04
N LEU A 429 52.16 18.52 -19.51
CA LEU A 429 53.31 18.96 -20.30
C LEU A 429 54.41 17.89 -20.26
N SER A 430 54.90 17.47 -21.42
CA SER A 430 55.94 16.45 -21.55
C SER A 430 56.98 16.87 -22.59
N ALA A 431 58.25 16.53 -22.34
CA ALA A 431 59.33 16.62 -23.34
C ALA A 431 59.44 15.35 -24.20
N ASP A 432 58.67 14.32 -23.85
CA ASP A 432 58.54 13.04 -24.58
C ASP A 432 57.19 12.98 -25.29
N GLU A 433 57.21 12.70 -26.60
CA GLU A 433 56.01 12.55 -27.44
C GLU A 433 55.10 11.40 -26.98
N ALA A 434 55.67 10.39 -26.30
CA ALA A 434 54.90 9.29 -25.73
C ALA A 434 54.31 9.61 -24.34
N PHE A 435 54.59 10.80 -23.80
CA PHE A 435 54.20 11.20 -22.43
C PHE A 435 54.65 10.20 -21.35
N GLY A 436 55.76 9.48 -21.57
CA GLY A 436 56.28 8.49 -20.63
C GLY A 436 56.91 9.11 -19.37
N SER A 437 57.29 10.39 -19.43
CA SER A 437 57.75 11.17 -18.28
C SER A 437 57.20 12.60 -18.33
N MET A 438 56.31 12.92 -17.39
CA MET A 438 55.69 14.23 -17.29
C MET A 438 56.68 15.29 -16.78
N THR A 439 56.73 16.43 -17.47
CA THR A 439 57.51 17.61 -17.06
C THR A 439 56.71 18.47 -16.08
N ASP A 440 55.40 18.61 -16.28
CA ASP A 440 54.49 19.28 -15.35
C ASP A 440 53.03 18.82 -15.52
N THR A 441 52.18 19.05 -14.52
CA THR A 441 50.75 18.73 -14.55
C THR A 441 49.94 19.81 -13.82
N TYR A 442 48.88 20.28 -14.46
CA TYR A 442 47.93 21.22 -13.89
C TYR A 442 46.55 20.60 -13.74
N GLU A 443 45.89 20.85 -12.60
CA GLU A 443 44.49 20.49 -12.34
C GLU A 443 43.76 21.73 -11.80
N GLY A 444 42.65 22.09 -12.44
CA GLY A 444 41.90 23.26 -12.02
C GLY A 444 40.54 23.41 -12.70
N ARG A 445 39.74 24.35 -12.17
CA ARG A 445 38.43 24.75 -12.71
C ARG A 445 38.59 26.08 -13.44
N ASP A 446 37.91 26.26 -14.56
CA ASP A 446 37.73 27.61 -15.11
C ASP A 446 36.91 28.45 -14.12
N THR A 447 37.33 29.69 -13.87
CA THR A 447 36.53 30.71 -13.17
C THR A 447 35.85 31.64 -14.16
#